data_AF-A0A1X0LPS4-F1
#
_entry.id   AF-A0A1X0LPS4-F1
#
_cell.length_a   1.000
_cell.length_b   1.000
_cell.length_c   1.000
_cell.angle_alpha   90.00
_cell.angle_beta   90.00
_cell.angle_gamma   90.00
#
_symmetry.space_group_name_H-M   'P 1'
#
loop_
_entity.id
_entity.type
_entity.pdbx_description
1 polymer ?
#
loop_
_entity_poly.entity_id
_entity_poly.type
_entity_poly.pdbx_seq_one_letter_code
_entity_poly.pdbx_strand_id
1 'polypeptide(L)' 'MSGDAGIYAAEHHVYVADLDHDNPARQFRLGVDPNERLLELVVLRYDSGNELLIHAMKARSQDVDLL' A
#
# COMPACT_ATOMS: atom_id res chain seq x y z
N MET A 1 -6.18 4.15 -13.00
CA MET A 1 -5.43 4.80 -11.91
C MET A 1 -4.02 5.05 -12.43
N SER A 2 -3.50 6.28 -12.31
CA SER A 2 -2.11 6.55 -12.70
C SER A 2 -1.15 5.91 -11.69
N GLY A 3 0.07 5.54 -12.11
CA GLY A 3 1.10 5.03 -11.20
C GLY A 3 1.40 6.00 -10.05
N ASP A 4 1.40 7.30 -10.34
CA ASP A 4 1.66 8.36 -9.35
C ASP A 4 0.64 8.39 -8.21
N ALA A 5 -0.63 8.04 -8.50
CA ALA A 5 -1.67 7.99 -7.48
C ALA A 5 -1.47 6.82 -6.50
N GLY A 6 -0.96 5.69 -6.99
CA GLY A 6 -0.61 4.54 -6.16
C GLY A 6 0.60 4.81 -5.27
N ILE A 7 1.63 5.46 -5.82
CA ILE A 7 2.83 5.86 -5.05
C ILE A 7 2.43 6.83 -3.94
N TYR A 8 1.64 7.88 -4.27
CA TYR A 8 1.16 8.83 -3.28
C TYR A 8 0.41 8.13 -2.13
N ALA A 9 -0.52 7.22 -2.46
CA ALA A 9 -1.27 6.49 -1.45
C ALA A 9 -0.37 5.56 -0.60
N ALA A 10 0.70 4.99 -1.18
CA ALA A 10 1.65 4.15 -0.43
C ALA A 10 2.44 4.94 0.61
N GLU A 11 2.78 6.19 0.28
CA GLU A 11 3.43 7.14 1.19
C GLU A 11 2.45 7.70 2.24
N HIS A 12 1.20 7.93 1.84
CA HIS A 12 0.11 8.46 2.69
C HIS A 12 -0.83 7.35 3.17
N HIS A 13 -0.25 6.27 3.67
CA HIS A 13 -1.01 5.15 4.20
C HIS A 13 -1.59 5.47 5.58
N VAL A 14 -2.79 4.96 5.83
CA VAL A 14 -3.51 5.05 7.10
C VAL A 14 -3.49 3.72 7.86
N TYR A 15 -3.16 2.63 7.18
CA TYR A 15 -2.98 1.29 7.76
C TYR A 15 -1.78 0.61 7.13
N VAL A 16 -1.03 -0.14 7.93
CA VAL A 16 0.07 -1.01 7.48
C VAL A 16 0.06 -2.31 8.26
N ALA A 17 0.25 -3.42 7.54
CA ALA A 17 0.48 -4.74 8.12
C ALA A 17 1.57 -5.46 7.33
N ASP A 18 2.50 -6.09 8.05
CA ASP A 18 3.46 -7.00 7.43
C ASP A 18 2.72 -8.29 7.02
N LEU A 19 2.82 -8.65 5.74
CA LEU A 19 2.25 -9.89 5.20
C LEU A 19 3.16 -11.09 5.45
N ASP A 20 4.47 -10.84 5.54
CA ASP A 20 5.50 -11.82 5.87
C ASP A 20 6.76 -11.13 6.41
N HIS A 21 7.74 -11.95 6.76
CA HIS A 21 9.07 -11.53 7.20
C HIS A 21 10.15 -11.98 6.21
N ASP A 22 9.80 -12.13 4.92
CA ASP A 22 10.73 -12.54 3.88
C ASP A 22 11.65 -11.36 3.47
N ASN A 23 12.58 -11.60 2.56
CA ASN A 23 13.42 -10.56 1.97
C ASN A 23 13.34 -10.59 0.43
N PRO A 24 12.74 -9.57 -0.23
CA PRO A 24 12.17 -8.37 0.38
C PRO A 24 10.87 -8.67 1.15
N ALA A 25 10.65 -7.98 2.27
CA ALA A 25 9.47 -8.15 3.09
C ALA A 25 8.25 -7.55 2.38
N ARG A 26 7.08 -8.17 2.52
CA ARG A 26 5.84 -7.64 1.94
C ARG A 26 5.02 -6.91 2.98
N GLN A 27 4.53 -5.73 2.59
CA GLN A 27 3.56 -4.97 3.37
C GLN A 27 2.26 -4.79 2.61
N PHE A 28 1.17 -5.02 3.32
CA PHE A 28 -0.15 -4.53 2.95
C PHE A 28 -0.32 -3.12 3.51
N ARG A 29 -0.75 -2.18 2.67
CA ARG A 29 -1.07 -0.82 3.07
C ARG A 29 -2.45 -0.43 2.59
N LEU A 30 -3.19 0.30 3.43
CA LEU A 30 -4.35 1.07 2.98
C LEU A 30 -3.95 2.53 2.95
N GLY A 31 -4.15 3.20 1.82
CA GLY A 31 -3.75 4.60 1.66
C GLY A 31 -4.70 5.39 0.79
N VAL A 32 -4.71 6.70 0.97
CA VAL A 32 -5.62 7.61 0.27
C VAL A 32 -4.87 8.30 -0.86
N ASP A 33 -5.39 8.18 -2.08
CA ASP A 33 -4.82 8.87 -3.23
C ASP A 33 -5.22 10.36 -3.28
N PRO A 34 -4.61 11.19 -4.14
CA PRO A 34 -4.93 12.63 -4.22
C PRO A 34 -6.37 12.95 -4.65
N ASN A 35 -7.15 11.95 -5.08
CA ASN A 35 -8.56 12.09 -5.43
C ASN A 35 -9.47 11.49 -4.35
N GLU A 36 -8.97 11.38 -3.12
CA GLU A 36 -9.69 10.88 -1.93
C GLU A 36 -10.19 9.44 -2.07
N ARG A 37 -9.54 8.63 -2.92
CA ARG A 37 -9.88 7.21 -3.03
C ARG A 37 -9.00 6.39 -2.11
N LEU A 38 -9.62 5.57 -1.26
CA LEU A 38 -8.91 4.56 -0.49
C LEU A 38 -8.44 3.44 -1.43
N LEU A 39 -7.15 3.14 -1.37
CA LEU A 39 -6.48 2.13 -2.15
C LEU A 39 -5.93 1.03 -1.25
N GLU A 40 -6.05 -0.20 -1.75
CA GLU A 40 -5.34 -1.38 -1.29
C GLU A 40 -4.01 -1.47 -2.02
N LEU A 41 -2.90 -1.60 -1.28
CA LEU A 41 -1.55 -1.54 -1.82
C LEU A 41 -0.72 -2.70 -1.28
N VAL A 42 0.17 -3.22 -2.12
CA VAL A 42 1.25 -4.13 -1.69
C VAL A 42 2.59 -3.53 -2.04
N VAL A 43 3.42 -3.33 -1.02
CA VAL A 43 4.76 -2.73 -1.12
C VAL A 43 5.79 -3.77 -0.69
N LEU A 44 6.82 -3.97 -1.53
CA LEU A 44 8.03 -4.67 -1.13
C LEU A 44 8.94 -3.71 -0.39
N ARG A 45 9.42 -4.10 0.79
CA ARG A 45 10.50 -3.40 1.50
C ARG A 45 11.79 -4.19 1.39
N TYR A 46 12.82 -3.54 0.88
CA TYR A 46 14.18 -4.08 0.83
C TYR A 46 14.96 -3.65 2.08
N ASP A 47 15.93 -4.46 2.49
CA ASP A 47 16.82 -4.11 3.62
C ASP A 47 17.62 -2.82 3.40
N SER A 48 17.78 -2.41 2.14
CA SER A 48 18.39 -1.13 1.78
C SER A 48 17.54 0.10 2.15
N GLY A 49 16.30 -0.11 2.58
CA GLY A 49 15.31 0.95 2.80
C GLY A 49 14.56 1.36 1.54
N ASN A 50 14.89 0.78 0.39
CA ASN A 50 14.12 1.00 -0.84
C ASN A 50 12.76 0.31 -0.73
N GLU A 51 11.75 0.93 -1.33
CA GLU A 51 10.40 0.38 -1.44
C GLU A 51 10.00 0.23 -2.90
N LEU A 52 9.24 -0.83 -3.21
CA LEU A 52 8.67 -1.04 -4.55
C LEU A 52 7.19 -1.35 -4.42
N LEU A 53 6.35 -0.49 -5.01
CA LEU A 53 4.92 -0.74 -5.14
C LEU A 53 4.69 -1.80 -6.23
N ILE A 54 4.19 -2.97 -5.85
CA ILE A 54 3.93 -4.09 -6.77
C ILE A 54 2.43 -4.33 -7.01
N HIS A 55 1.57 -3.70 -6.21
CA HIS A 55 0.13 -3.80 -6.36
C HIS A 55 -0.57 -2.52 -5.89
N ALA A 56 -1.56 -2.06 -6.66
CA ALA A 56 -2.43 -0.97 -6.26
C ALA A 56 -3.82 -1.14 -6.88
N MET A 57 -4.86 -1.18 -6.04
CA MET A 57 -6.27 -1.25 -6.46
C MET A 57 -7.15 -0.42 -5.54
N LYS A 58 -8.40 -0.16 -5.95
CA LYS A 58 -9.40 0.41 -5.02
C LYS A 58 -9.59 -0.55 -3.85
N ALA A 59 -9.63 -0.03 -2.63
CA ALA A 59 -9.87 -0.83 -1.44
C ALA A 59 -11.21 -1.55 -1.53
N ARG A 60 -11.24 -2.82 -1.14
CA ARG A 60 -12.48 -3.60 -1.08
C ARG A 60 -13.20 -3.27 0.22
N SER A 61 -14.52 -3.48 0.23
CA SER A 61 -15.35 -3.17 1.41
C SER A 61 -14.84 -3.84 2.69
N GLN A 62 -14.37 -5.08 2.58
CA GLN A 62 -13.80 -5.85 3.71
C GLN A 62 -12.52 -5.24 4.30
N ASP A 63 -11.76 -4.46 3.54
CA ASP A 63 -10.52 -3.85 4.02
C ASP A 63 -10.81 -2.50 4.69
N VAL A 64 -11.94 -1.87 4.37
CA VAL A 64 -12.40 -0.63 5.05
C VAL A 64 -12.71 -0.91 6.52
N ASP A 65 -13.17 -2.12 6.85
CA ASP A 65 -13.47 -2.54 8.22
C ASP A 65 -12.22 -2.62 9.13
N LEU A 66 -11.00 -2.45 8.56
CA LEU A 66 -9.74 -2.41 9.29
C LEU A 66 -9.36 -1.01 9.80
N LEU A 67 -10.11 0.03 9.41
CA LEU A 67 -9.92 1.43 9.83
C LEU A 67 -10.84 1.79 11.01
#